data_AF-A0A6V8CDM1-F1
#
_entry.id   AF-A0A6V8CDM1-F1
#
_cell.length_a   1.000
_cell.length_b   1.000
_cell.length_c   1.000
_cell.angle_alpha   90.00
_cell.angle_beta   90.00
_cell.angle_gamma   90.00
#
_symmetry.space_group_name_H-M   'P 1'
#
loop_
_entity.id
_entity.type
_entity.pdbx_description
1 polymer ?
#
loop_
_entity_poly.entity_id
_entity_poly.type
_entity_poly.pdbx_seq_one_letter_code
_entity_poly.pdbx_strand_id
1 'polypeptide(L)' 'MKVKVMDITATVTQGEVEAGRLHSDIEVDASEGKSITLPTNFETSVRMDLIKLAVASSRANRRQAYGSRAHEGKRRP' A
#
# COMPACT_ATOMS: atom_id res chain seq x y z
N MET A 1 -20.40 3.37 -10.15
CA MET A 1 -19.91 2.33 -11.09
C MET A 1 -20.12 0.93 -10.49
N LYS A 2 -20.62 -0.06 -11.25
CA LYS A 2 -20.82 -1.44 -10.77
C LYS A 2 -19.63 -2.31 -11.21
N VAL A 3 -19.02 -3.03 -10.27
CA VAL A 3 -17.79 -3.82 -10.49
C VAL A 3 -17.97 -5.23 -9.94
N LYS A 4 -17.41 -6.22 -10.62
CA LYS A 4 -17.36 -7.61 -10.12
C LYS A 4 -16.19 -7.77 -9.16
N VAL A 5 -16.44 -8.32 -7.99
CA VAL A 5 -15.38 -8.72 -7.06
C VAL A 5 -14.74 -9.99 -7.61
N MET A 6 -13.42 -10.10 -7.54
CA MET A 6 -12.71 -11.34 -7.87
C MET A 6 -12.47 -12.11 -6.58
N ASP A 7 -12.97 -13.34 -6.52
CA ASP A 7 -12.75 -14.25 -5.41
C ASP A 7 -11.52 -15.11 -5.76
N ILE A 8 -10.44 -14.91 -5.02
CA ILE A 8 -9.15 -15.58 -5.25
C ILE A 8 -8.99 -16.66 -4.20
N THR A 9 -8.91 -17.92 -4.64
CA THR A 9 -8.63 -19.07 -3.77
C THR A 9 -7.29 -19.68 -4.15
N ALA A 10 -6.36 -19.69 -3.19
CA ALA A 10 -5.07 -20.35 -3.33
C ALA A 10 -5.13 -21.72 -2.66
N THR A 11 -5.03 -22.79 -3.44
CA THR A 11 -4.89 -24.17 -2.97
C THR A 11 -3.40 -24.49 -2.90
N VAL A 12 -2.95 -24.85 -1.69
CA VAL A 12 -1.55 -25.24 -1.44
C VAL A 12 -1.51 -26.72 -1.17
N THR A 13 -0.92 -27.49 -2.08
CA THR A 13 -0.71 -28.93 -1.92
C THR A 13 0.74 -29.19 -1.53
N GLN A 14 0.95 -29.83 -0.38
CA GLN A 14 2.28 -30.12 0.16
C GLN A 14 2.53 -31.63 0.12
N GLY A 15 3.66 -32.04 -0.47
CA GLY A 15 4.15 -33.41 -0.37
C GLY A 15 4.99 -33.57 0.90
N GLU A 16 4.56 -34.44 1.81
CA GLU A 16 5.32 -34.81 3.03
C GLU A 16 5.74 -36.28 2.96
N VAL A 17 6.96 -36.55 3.45
CA VAL A 17 7.49 -37.91 3.68
C VAL A 17 7.99 -37.99 5.13
N GLU A 18 8.34 -39.19 5.57
CA GLU A 18 8.81 -39.48 6.93
C GLU A 18 10.02 -38.61 7.37
N ALA A 19 10.81 -38.08 6.42
CA ALA A 19 11.93 -37.18 6.66
C ALA A 19 11.62 -35.66 6.57
N GLY A 20 10.38 -35.28 6.27
CA GLY A 20 9.93 -33.88 6.19
C GLY A 20 9.24 -33.49 4.88
N ARG A 21 9.04 -32.18 4.69
CA ARG A 21 8.38 -31.58 3.51
C ARG A 21 9.28 -31.61 2.29
N LEU A 22 8.79 -32.14 1.17
CA LEU A 22 9.52 -32.25 -0.09
C LEU A 22 9.32 -31.02 -0.99
N HIS A 23 8.07 -30.61 -1.17
CA HIS A 23 7.67 -29.60 -2.15
C HIS A 23 6.26 -29.09 -1.85
N SER A 24 5.97 -27.85 -2.27
CA SER A 24 4.64 -27.24 -2.20
C SER A 24 4.24 -26.68 -3.56
N ASP A 25 3.17 -27.22 -4.14
CA ASP A 25 2.51 -26.63 -5.30
C ASP A 25 1.48 -25.61 -4.82
N ILE A 26 1.44 -24.45 -5.47
CA ILE A 26 0.46 -23.41 -5.23
C ILE A 26 -0.34 -23.23 -6.52
N GLU A 27 -1.59 -23.64 -6.48
CA GLU A 27 -2.55 -23.37 -7.53
C GLU A 27 -3.42 -22.19 -7.10
N VAL A 28 -3.59 -21.22 -8.01
CA VAL A 28 -4.38 -20.01 -7.75
C VAL A 28 -5.53 -20.00 -8.73
N ASP A 29 -6.74 -20.17 -8.21
CA ASP A 29 -7.96 -20.02 -8.99
C ASP A 29 -8.58 -18.65 -8.69
N ALA A 30 -9.05 -18.00 -9.75
CA ALA A 30 -9.66 -16.68 -9.70
C ALA A 30 -11.05 -16.76 -10.33
N SER A 31 -12.06 -16.70 -9.47
CA SER A 31 -13.46 -16.77 -9.88
C SER A 31 -14.12 -15.41 -9.77
N GLU A 32 -15.09 -15.14 -10.65
CA GLU A 32 -15.89 -13.93 -10.55
C GLU A 32 -16.92 -14.08 -9.43
N GLY A 33 -16.73 -13.29 -8.38
CA GLY A 33 -17.66 -13.16 -7.28
C GLY A 33 -18.84 -12.23 -7.60
N LYS A 34 -19.55 -11.81 -6.56
CA LYS A 34 -20.74 -10.97 -6.69
C LYS A 34 -20.40 -9.56 -7.18
N SER A 35 -21.32 -8.99 -7.94
CA SER A 35 -21.21 -7.59 -8.37
C SER A 35 -21.56 -6.64 -7.23
N ILE A 36 -20.68 -5.68 -6.95
CA ILE A 36 -20.88 -4.64 -5.95
C ILE A 36 -20.90 -3.26 -6.62
N THR A 37 -21.60 -2.31 -5.99
CA THR A 37 -21.60 -0.92 -6.44
C THR A 37 -20.53 -0.16 -5.67
N LEU A 38 -19.58 0.45 -6.39
CA LEU A 38 -18.55 1.28 -5.78
C LEU A 38 -19.16 2.59 -5.24
N PRO A 39 -18.69 3.08 -4.08
CA PRO A 39 -19.07 4.40 -3.57
C PRO A 39 -18.68 5.53 -4.53
N THR A 40 -19.32 6.70 -4.34
CA THR A 40 -19.17 7.90 -5.17
C THR A 40 -17.73 8.41 -5.27
N ASN A 41 -16.88 8.13 -4.28
CA ASN A 41 -15.47 8.52 -4.28
C ASN A 41 -14.70 7.97 -5.51
N PHE A 42 -15.08 6.79 -6.01
CA PHE A 42 -14.44 6.16 -7.17
C PHE A 42 -14.87 6.76 -8.52
N GLU A 43 -15.87 7.64 -8.53
CA GLU A 43 -16.32 8.34 -9.73
C GLU A 43 -15.62 9.69 -9.89
N THR A 44 -14.83 10.11 -8.89
CA THR A 44 -14.11 11.38 -8.92
C THR A 44 -12.96 11.35 -9.92
N SER A 45 -12.76 12.45 -10.64
CA SER A 45 -11.64 12.61 -11.56
C SER A 45 -10.30 12.59 -10.82
N VAL A 46 -9.30 11.91 -11.39
CA VAL A 46 -7.94 11.89 -10.83
C VAL A 46 -7.28 13.27 -10.97
N ARG A 47 -7.09 13.95 -9.84
CA ARG A 47 -6.48 15.28 -9.74
C ARG A 47 -5.07 15.20 -9.19
N MET A 48 -4.09 15.07 -10.11
CA MET A 48 -2.69 14.82 -9.77
C MET A 48 -2.03 15.98 -9.02
N ASP A 49 -2.47 17.20 -9.28
CA ASP A 49 -2.06 18.43 -8.58
C ASP A 49 -2.41 18.37 -7.08
N LEU A 50 -3.66 18.05 -6.75
CA LEU A 50 -4.13 17.95 -5.36
C LEU A 50 -3.45 16.81 -4.61
N ILE A 51 -3.25 15.66 -5.28
CA ILE A 51 -2.55 14.52 -4.70
C ILE A 51 -1.11 14.90 -4.36
N LYS A 52 -0.39 15.56 -5.28
CA LYS A 52 0.98 16.02 -5.04
C LYS A 52 1.05 16.97 -3.85
N LEU A 53 0.13 17.94 -3.76
CA LEU A 53 0.07 18.89 -2.66
C LEU A 53 -0.16 18.19 -1.31
N ALA A 54 -1.13 17.28 -1.24
CA ALA A 54 -1.45 16.53 -0.02
C ALA A 54 -0.29 15.65 0.45
N VAL A 55 0.41 15.02 -0.49
CA VAL A 55 1.60 14.21 -0.17
C VAL A 55 2.75 15.08 0.31
N ALA A 56 2.99 16.22 -0.32
CA ALA A 56 4.05 17.15 0.07
C ALA A 56 3.82 17.71 1.49
N SER A 57 2.60 18.16 1.79
CA SER A 57 2.24 18.68 3.12
C SER A 57 2.35 17.61 4.20
N SER A 58 1.85 16.40 3.93
CA SER A 58 1.96 15.28 4.88
C SER A 58 3.42 14.92 5.17
N ARG A 59 4.29 14.93 4.15
CA ARG A 59 5.73 14.68 4.35
C ARG A 59 6.39 15.79 5.15
N ALA A 60 6.11 17.05 4.85
CA ALA A 60 6.69 18.19 5.57
C ALA A 60 6.36 18.12 7.06
N ASN A 61 5.11 17.79 7.42
CA ASN A 61 4.66 17.71 8.81
C ASN A 61 5.29 16.58 9.63
N ARG A 62 5.80 15.52 8.97
CA ARG A 62 6.46 14.39 9.65
C ARG A 62 7.95 14.61 9.90
N ARG A 63 8.53 15.71 9.41
CA ARG A 63 9.97 15.96 9.54
C ARG A 63 10.23 16.70 10.84
N GLN A 64 11.18 16.21 11.62
CA GLN A 64 11.76 16.98 12.71
C GLN A 64 12.67 18.06 12.11
N ALA A 65 12.50 19.30 12.58
CA ALA A 65 13.40 20.38 12.19
C ALA A 65 14.78 20.15 12.81
N TYR A 66 15.81 20.24 11.99
CA TYR A 66 17.21 20.24 12.40
C TYR A 66 17.95 21.30 11.59
N GLY A 67 19.07 21.78 12.12
CA GLY A 67 19.87 22.83 11.51
C GLY A 67 20.96 23.30 12.45
N SER A 68 21.92 24.06 11.92
CA SER A 68 22.96 24.71 12.71
C SER A 68 22.36 25.74 13.67
N ARG A 69 23.02 25.98 14.80
CA ARG A 69 22.58 27.04 15.71
C ARG A 69 22.83 28.39 15.07
N ALA A 70 21.90 29.33 15.20
CA ALA A 70 22.05 30.69 14.63
C ALA A 70 23.29 31.45 15.12
N HIS A 71 23.83 31.07 16.29
CA HIS A 71 25.03 31.68 16.91
C HIS A 71 26.26 30.76 16.85
N GLU A 72 26.22 29.68 16.07
CA GLU A 72 27.36 28.78 15.91
C GLU A 72 28.55 29.54 15.29
N GLY A 73 29.72 29.47 15.92
CA GLY A 73 30.90 30.25 15.53
C GLY A 73 31.00 31.66 16.13
N LYS A 74 29.97 32.18 16.80
CA LYS A 74 30.04 33.44 17.56
C LYS A 74 30.36 33.15 19.03
N ARG A 75 31.62 33.39 19.42
CA ARG A 75 32.05 33.27 20.83
C ARG A 75 31.51 34.47 21.62
N ARG A 76 30.36 34.26 22.27
CA ARG A 76 29.52 35.24 22.98
C ARG A 76 28.74 36.15 22.01
N PRO A 77 27.39 36.17 22.09
CA PRO A 77 26.56 37.07 21.29
C PRO A 77 26.80 38.54 21.66
#